data_AF-A0AAV9ILC8-F1
#
_entry.id   AF-A0AAV9ILC8-F1
#
_cell.length_a   1.000
_cell.length_b   1.000
_cell.length_c   1.000
_cell.angle_alpha   90.00
_cell.angle_beta   90.00
_cell.angle_gamma   90.00
#
_symmetry.space_group_name_H-M   'P 1'
#
loop_
_entity.id
_entity.type
_entity.pdbx_description
1 polymer ?
#
loop_
_entity_poly.entity_id
_entity_poly.type
_entity_poly.pdbx_seq_one_letter_code
_entity_poly.pdbx_strand_id
1 'polypeptide(L)'
;MSVLGNMNAIDTLFFIFFLSFIPISWFIDAAALGLSFWPPNTTKRLVAWWVRLCDPLLGTPPLWFRAMTWFEVLVYPFFCAASCIAIYRGLGKSRWIRLPAVVFASIVGYSFLFIVAEYTFGSYKNPAPWIFMSAYLPFFILPILFAYRTFHPAKRLASTSTSRRVGARKTRKSTGTNVVTTTSSPSEKEEKKQQLAMMDEPRKLRSRDAIKRPSRMTTTTMTSTTTASNS
;
A
#
# COMPACT_ATOMS: atom_id res chain seq x y z
N MET A 1 -19.72 -11.45 11.99
CA MET A 1 -18.94 -10.98 13.17
C MET A 1 -18.03 -12.15 13.54
N SER A 2 -16.71 -12.18 13.35
CA SER A 2 -15.66 -11.25 13.80
C SER A 2 -14.36 -11.42 12.98
N VAL A 3 -14.31 -11.00 11.71
CA VAL A 3 -13.05 -11.02 10.93
C VAL A 3 -12.02 -10.02 11.49
N LEU A 4 -12.51 -8.93 12.10
CA LEU A 4 -11.67 -7.99 12.86
C LEU A 4 -10.99 -8.62 14.08
N GLY A 5 -11.53 -9.72 14.63
CA GLY A 5 -11.01 -10.37 15.85
C GLY A 5 -9.71 -11.15 15.66
N ASN A 6 -9.31 -11.42 14.40
CA ASN A 6 -8.10 -12.19 14.08
C ASN A 6 -6.96 -11.35 13.49
N MET A 7 -7.06 -10.01 13.56
CA MET A 7 -5.97 -9.12 13.14
C MET A 7 -5.00 -8.89 14.31
N ASN A 8 -3.69 -8.94 14.01
CA ASN A 8 -2.68 -8.60 15.00
C ASN A 8 -2.85 -7.14 15.45
N ALA A 9 -2.54 -6.81 16.70
CA ALA A 9 -2.73 -5.46 17.26
C ALA A 9 -2.13 -4.33 16.39
N ILE A 10 -0.95 -4.57 15.82
CA ILE A 10 -0.28 -3.63 14.90
C ILE A 10 -1.08 -3.41 13.62
N ASP A 11 -1.65 -4.48 13.04
CA ASP A 11 -2.44 -4.38 11.81
C ASP A 11 -3.77 -3.68 12.08
N THR A 12 -4.35 -3.90 13.27
CA THR A 12 -5.54 -3.17 13.74
C THR A 12 -5.25 -1.68 13.92
N LEU A 13 -4.09 -1.32 14.48
CA LEU A 13 -3.68 0.09 14.60
C LEU A 13 -3.60 0.78 13.23
N PHE A 14 -2.91 0.16 12.26
CA PHE A 14 -2.84 0.72 10.90
C PHE A 14 -4.20 0.77 10.22
N PHE A 15 -5.05 -0.24 10.43
CA PHE A 15 -6.39 -0.26 9.87
C PHE A 15 -7.22 0.91 10.38
N ILE A 16 -7.23 1.15 11.69
CA ILE A 16 -7.96 2.26 12.30
C ILE A 16 -7.39 3.60 11.81
N PHE A 17 -6.06 3.72 11.73
CA PHE A 17 -5.40 4.92 11.23
C PHE A 17 -5.80 5.27 9.79
N PHE A 18 -5.70 4.32 8.85
CA PHE A 18 -6.09 4.60 7.46
C PHE A 18 -7.60 4.79 7.33
N LEU A 19 -8.40 4.09 8.12
CA LEU A 19 -9.85 4.25 8.12
C LEU A 19 -10.27 5.63 8.63
N SER A 20 -9.62 6.17 9.67
CA SER A 20 -9.91 7.51 10.17
C SER A 20 -9.39 8.62 9.24
N PHE A 21 -8.34 8.35 8.47
CA PHE A 21 -7.77 9.33 7.54
C PHE A 21 -8.70 9.67 6.36
N ILE A 22 -9.56 8.73 5.95
CA ILE A 22 -10.54 8.95 4.87
C ILE A 22 -11.51 10.10 5.22
N PRO A 23 -12.27 10.06 6.33
CA PRO A 23 -13.13 11.18 6.69
C PRO A 23 -12.33 12.42 7.09
N ILE A 24 -11.15 12.29 7.70
CA ILE A 24 -10.31 13.46 8.00
C ILE A 24 -10.02 14.23 6.70
N SER A 25 -9.59 13.54 5.64
CA SER A 25 -9.25 14.24 4.40
C SER A 25 -10.47 14.85 3.70
N TRP A 26 -11.58 14.12 3.61
CA TRP A 26 -12.78 14.65 2.97
C TRP A 26 -13.51 15.75 3.73
N PHE A 27 -13.32 15.86 5.05
CA PHE A 27 -13.97 16.88 5.86
C PHE A 27 -13.02 18.01 6.25
N ILE A 28 -11.85 17.70 6.80
CA ILE A 28 -10.88 18.69 7.30
C ILE A 28 -10.12 19.33 6.15
N ASP A 29 -9.47 18.54 5.29
CA ASP A 29 -8.66 19.08 4.18
C ASP A 29 -9.55 19.79 3.15
N ALA A 30 -10.73 19.23 2.86
CA ALA A 30 -11.72 19.89 2.01
C ALA A 30 -12.19 21.25 2.56
N ALA A 31 -12.18 21.45 3.89
CA ALA A 31 -12.50 22.75 4.49
C ALA A 31 -11.46 23.82 4.11
N ALA A 32 -10.18 23.43 4.05
CA ALA A 32 -9.10 24.32 3.66
C ALA A 32 -9.17 24.75 2.19
N LEU A 33 -9.83 23.97 1.33
CA LEU A 33 -10.01 24.32 -0.08
C LEU A 33 -11.05 25.44 -0.31
N GLY A 34 -11.81 25.84 0.71
CA GLY A 34 -12.76 26.95 0.62
C GLY A 34 -13.99 26.64 -0.25
N LEU A 35 -14.36 25.36 -0.36
CA LEU A 35 -15.54 24.91 -1.09
C LEU A 35 -16.82 25.44 -0.39
N SER A 36 -17.69 26.13 -1.14
CA SER A 36 -18.83 26.85 -0.56
C SER A 36 -19.87 25.94 0.10
N PHE A 37 -20.17 24.80 -0.53
CA PHE A 37 -21.27 23.90 -0.14
C PHE A 37 -20.84 22.70 0.73
N TRP A 38 -19.54 22.41 0.80
CA TRP A 38 -18.96 21.28 1.53
C TRP A 38 -17.63 21.74 2.10
N PRO A 39 -17.31 21.54 3.40
CA PRO A 39 -17.91 20.67 4.41
C PRO A 39 -18.94 21.35 5.36
N PRO A 40 -19.60 20.60 6.28
CA PRO A 40 -20.59 21.14 7.22
C PRO A 40 -20.07 22.26 8.13
N ASN A 41 -20.98 23.10 8.64
CA ASN A 41 -20.64 24.24 9.51
C ASN A 41 -19.88 23.83 10.78
N THR A 42 -20.19 22.66 11.35
CA THR A 42 -19.47 22.13 12.51
C THR A 42 -18.00 21.89 12.19
N THR A 43 -17.70 21.32 11.02
CA THR A 43 -16.34 21.11 10.54
C THR A 43 -15.61 22.43 10.33
N LYS A 44 -16.27 23.42 9.70
CA LYS A 44 -15.69 24.76 9.51
C LYS A 44 -15.32 25.43 10.85
N ARG A 45 -16.17 25.27 11.88
CA ARG A 45 -15.88 25.78 13.24
C ARG A 45 -14.71 25.06 13.89
N LEU A 46 -14.63 23.73 13.74
CA LEU A 46 -13.51 22.94 14.26
C LEU A 46 -12.19 23.36 13.61
N VAL A 47 -12.18 23.52 12.29
CA VAL A 47 -10.99 23.99 11.55
C VAL A 47 -10.64 25.41 11.95
N ALA A 48 -11.60 26.32 12.07
CA ALA A 48 -11.35 27.69 12.53
C ALA A 48 -10.74 27.74 13.94
N TRP A 49 -11.17 26.85 14.85
CA TRP A 49 -10.55 26.70 16.16
C TRP A 49 -9.11 26.22 16.06
N TRP A 50 -8.85 25.18 15.24
CA TRP A 50 -7.51 24.65 15.02
C TRP A 50 -6.55 25.67 14.41
N VAL A 51 -7.05 26.47 13.46
CA VAL A 51 -6.32 27.57 12.81
C VAL A 51 -5.83 28.59 13.83
N ARG A 52 -6.70 28.98 14.76
CA ARG A 52 -6.35 29.93 15.83
C ARG A 52 -5.39 29.32 16.85
N LEU A 53 -5.46 28.01 17.07
CA LEU A 53 -4.65 27.32 18.06
C LEU A 53 -3.21 27.11 17.58
N CYS A 54 -3.02 26.55 16.38
CA CYS A 54 -1.69 26.10 15.95
C CYS A 54 -1.43 26.05 14.43
N ASP A 55 -2.42 26.25 13.57
CA ASP A 55 -2.25 26.06 12.12
C ASP A 55 -2.83 27.23 11.28
N PRO A 56 -2.11 28.36 11.19
CA PRO A 56 -2.58 29.51 10.40
C PRO A 56 -2.65 29.22 8.89
N LEU A 57 -1.92 28.20 8.41
CA LEU A 57 -1.83 27.86 7.00
C LEU A 57 -3.15 27.32 6.47
N LEU A 58 -3.91 26.59 7.29
CA LEU A 58 -5.27 26.15 6.96
C LEU A 58 -6.28 27.31 6.85
N GLY A 59 -6.02 28.45 7.50
CA GLY A 59 -6.94 29.60 7.51
C GLY A 59 -6.83 30.47 6.27
N THR A 60 -5.61 30.69 5.80
CA THR A 60 -5.32 31.50 4.60
C THR A 60 -4.32 30.77 3.71
N PRO A 61 -4.74 29.65 3.10
CA PRO A 61 -3.82 28.73 2.45
C PRO A 61 -3.23 29.35 1.16
N PRO A 62 -1.89 29.46 1.06
CA PRO A 62 -1.25 29.91 -0.17
C PRO A 62 -1.49 28.93 -1.32
N LEU A 63 -1.27 29.36 -2.56
CA LEU A 63 -1.58 28.56 -3.76
C LEU A 63 -0.91 27.17 -3.75
N TRP A 64 0.36 27.11 -3.35
CA TRP A 64 1.09 25.84 -3.27
C TRP A 64 0.46 24.87 -2.27
N PHE A 65 0.00 25.38 -1.12
CA PHE A 65 -0.64 24.56 -0.09
C PHE A 65 -2.01 24.07 -0.57
N ARG A 66 -2.80 24.95 -1.22
CA ARG A 66 -4.06 24.55 -1.84
C ARG A 66 -3.88 23.45 -2.88
N ALA A 67 -2.83 23.54 -3.70
CA ALA A 67 -2.52 22.51 -4.70
C ALA A 67 -2.14 21.17 -4.03
N MET A 68 -1.37 21.20 -2.94
CA MET A 68 -1.10 20.01 -2.13
C MET A 68 -2.40 19.44 -1.55
N THR A 69 -3.22 20.25 -0.89
CA THR A 69 -4.49 19.83 -0.28
C THR A 69 -5.45 19.21 -1.31
N TRP A 70 -5.50 19.73 -2.53
CA TRP A 70 -6.27 19.09 -3.63
C TRP A 70 -5.80 17.67 -3.91
N PHE A 71 -4.49 17.45 -3.95
CA PHE A 71 -3.92 16.12 -4.12
C PHE A 71 -4.26 15.21 -2.93
N GLU A 72 -4.22 15.72 -1.70
CA GLU A 72 -4.58 14.94 -0.50
C GLU A 72 -6.03 14.47 -0.58
N VAL A 73 -6.98 15.39 -0.80
CA VAL A 73 -8.41 15.09 -0.91
C VAL A 73 -8.73 14.09 -2.04
N LEU A 74 -7.99 14.16 -3.15
CA LEU A 74 -8.25 13.34 -4.33
C LEU A 74 -7.49 12.01 -4.36
N VAL A 75 -6.34 11.88 -3.69
CA VAL A 75 -5.48 10.69 -3.81
C VAL A 75 -5.42 9.91 -2.51
N TYR A 76 -5.34 10.60 -1.36
CA TYR A 76 -5.13 9.93 -0.08
C TYR A 76 -6.31 9.03 0.32
N PRO A 77 -7.59 9.42 0.17
CA PRO A 77 -8.72 8.56 0.49
C PRO A 77 -8.70 7.23 -0.28
N PHE A 78 -8.33 7.25 -1.56
CA PHE A 78 -8.25 6.04 -2.38
C PHE A 78 -7.11 5.13 -1.92
N PHE A 79 -5.93 5.70 -1.64
CA PHE A 79 -4.82 4.94 -1.07
C PHE A 79 -5.16 4.36 0.31
N CYS A 80 -5.84 5.11 1.16
CA CYS A 80 -6.26 4.66 2.49
C CYS A 80 -7.26 3.51 2.40
N ALA A 81 -8.27 3.62 1.51
CA ALA A 81 -9.21 2.54 1.25
C ALA A 81 -8.50 1.28 0.72
N ALA A 82 -7.57 1.45 -0.22
CA ALA A 82 -6.74 0.37 -0.75
C ALA A 82 -5.90 -0.30 0.37
N SER A 83 -5.34 0.48 1.29
CA SER A 83 -4.58 0.01 2.44
C SER A 83 -5.47 -0.77 3.43
N CYS A 84 -6.66 -0.28 3.74
CA CYS A 84 -7.64 -0.99 4.55
C CYS A 84 -7.99 -2.37 3.94
N ILE A 85 -8.21 -2.43 2.63
CA ILE A 85 -8.45 -3.69 1.90
C ILE A 85 -7.23 -4.61 1.98
N ALA A 86 -6.02 -4.07 1.79
CA ALA A 86 -4.79 -4.83 1.84
C ALA A 86 -4.53 -5.44 3.22
N ILE A 87 -4.79 -4.67 4.29
CA ILE A 87 -4.69 -5.11 5.69
C ILE A 87 -5.75 -6.18 5.97
N TYR A 88 -7.01 -5.94 5.60
CA TYR A 88 -8.12 -6.87 5.81
C TYR A 88 -7.88 -8.23 5.15
N ARG A 89 -7.38 -8.25 3.90
CA ARG A 89 -6.99 -9.48 3.17
C ARG A 89 -5.71 -10.12 3.72
N GLY A 90 -4.94 -9.37 4.49
CA GLY A 90 -3.63 -9.71 5.02
C GLY A 90 -2.48 -9.20 4.13
N LEU A 91 -1.60 -8.38 4.72
CA LEU A 91 -0.48 -7.74 4.04
C LEU A 91 0.46 -8.70 3.29
N GLY A 92 0.63 -9.94 3.78
CA GLY A 92 1.45 -10.95 3.11
C GLY A 92 0.92 -11.40 1.75
N LYS A 93 -0.40 -11.33 1.54
CA LYS A 93 -1.07 -11.67 0.27
C LYS A 93 -1.19 -10.44 -0.65
N SER A 94 -1.21 -9.25 -0.08
CA SER A 94 -1.42 -7.98 -0.79
C SER A 94 -0.09 -7.30 -1.16
N ARG A 95 0.78 -7.99 -1.91
CA ARG A 95 2.13 -7.46 -2.26
C ARG A 95 2.09 -6.19 -3.11
N TRP A 96 0.98 -5.95 -3.82
CA TRP A 96 0.76 -4.78 -4.67
C TRP A 96 0.76 -3.46 -3.89
N ILE A 97 0.49 -3.47 -2.58
CA ILE A 97 0.44 -2.25 -1.75
C ILE A 97 1.83 -1.72 -1.37
N ARG A 98 2.90 -2.53 -1.53
CA ARG A 98 4.24 -2.18 -1.06
C ARG A 98 4.80 -0.92 -1.70
N LEU A 99 4.80 -0.88 -3.04
CA LEU A 99 5.32 0.27 -3.78
C LEU A 99 4.43 1.52 -3.57
N PRO A 100 3.09 1.44 -3.68
CA PRO A 100 2.21 2.54 -3.32
C PRO A 100 2.43 3.06 -1.89
N ALA A 101 2.68 2.18 -0.91
CA ALA A 101 2.93 2.60 0.47
C ALA A 101 4.21 3.40 0.65
N VAL A 102 5.29 3.05 -0.08
CA VAL A 102 6.53 3.85 -0.09
C VAL A 102 6.26 5.21 -0.72
N VAL A 103 5.61 5.24 -1.89
CA VAL A 103 5.28 6.49 -2.58
C VAL A 103 4.42 7.40 -1.70
N PHE A 104 3.38 6.85 -1.06
CA PHE A 104 2.53 7.58 -0.14
C PHE A 104 3.32 8.14 1.05
N ALA A 105 4.16 7.33 1.69
CA ALA A 105 5.01 7.78 2.80
C ALA A 105 5.98 8.88 2.37
N SER A 106 6.53 8.81 1.15
CA SER A 106 7.40 9.86 0.60
C SER A 106 6.65 11.16 0.35
N ILE A 107 5.44 11.10 -0.22
CA ILE A 107 4.62 12.30 -0.48
C ILE A 107 4.23 12.96 0.83
N VAL A 108 3.66 12.20 1.78
CA VAL A 108 3.31 12.72 3.12
C VAL A 108 4.54 13.29 3.82
N GLY A 109 5.68 12.61 3.69
CA GLY A 109 6.93 13.06 4.29
C GLY A 109 7.42 14.38 3.71
N TYR A 110 7.39 14.53 2.40
CA TYR A 110 7.74 15.76 1.72
C TYR A 110 6.78 16.90 2.08
N SER A 111 5.46 16.67 2.06
CA SER A 111 4.46 17.67 2.44
C SER A 111 4.67 18.16 3.87
N PHE A 112 4.91 17.24 4.81
CA PHE A 112 5.19 17.58 6.20
C PHE A 112 6.44 18.46 6.31
N LEU A 113 7.55 18.08 5.67
CA LEU A 113 8.78 18.87 5.69
C LEU A 113 8.58 20.26 5.07
N PHE A 114 7.76 20.38 4.03
CA PHE A 114 7.41 21.66 3.42
C PHE A 114 6.66 22.56 4.38
N ILE A 115 5.66 22.04 5.09
CA ILE A 115 4.91 22.81 6.09
C ILE A 115 5.82 23.24 7.24
N VAL A 116 6.68 22.34 7.72
CA VAL A 116 7.66 22.69 8.77
C VAL A 116 8.60 23.78 8.29
N ALA A 117 9.10 23.69 7.05
CA ALA A 117 9.97 24.70 6.46
C ALA A 117 9.27 26.06 6.32
N GLU A 118 8.00 26.09 5.93
CA GLU A 118 7.20 27.32 5.90
C GLU A 118 7.08 27.93 7.32
N TYR A 119 6.88 27.10 8.33
CA TYR A 119 6.77 27.58 9.71
C TYR A 119 8.09 28.08 10.31
N THR A 120 9.22 27.48 9.93
CA THR A 120 10.53 27.90 10.41
C THR A 120 11.05 29.12 9.63
N PHE A 121 11.01 29.08 8.30
CA PHE A 121 11.66 30.05 7.42
C PHE A 121 10.69 30.98 6.69
N GLY A 122 9.47 30.53 6.45
CA GLY A 122 8.46 31.27 5.71
C GLY A 122 7.76 32.36 6.53
N SER A 123 6.74 32.93 5.87
CA SER A 123 5.98 34.08 6.37
C SER A 123 4.91 33.66 7.37
N TYR A 124 4.44 32.41 7.30
CA TYR A 124 3.42 31.89 8.21
C TYR A 124 4.09 31.34 9.48
N LYS A 125 4.24 32.17 10.52
CA LYS A 125 4.78 31.68 11.80
C LYS A 125 3.73 30.87 12.58
N ASN A 126 4.14 29.72 13.08
CA ASN A 126 3.29 28.87 13.89
C ASN A 126 3.22 29.40 15.34
N PRO A 127 2.03 29.68 15.90
CA PRO A 127 1.89 30.17 17.27
C PRO A 127 2.20 29.11 18.33
N ALA A 128 2.11 27.82 17.99
CA ALA A 128 2.29 26.70 18.90
C ALA A 128 2.97 25.50 18.21
N PRO A 129 4.27 25.59 17.89
CA PRO A 129 4.97 24.57 17.10
C PRO A 129 4.97 23.18 17.76
N TRP A 130 5.03 23.09 19.09
CA TRP A 130 5.02 21.80 19.79
C TRP A 130 3.65 21.10 19.74
N ILE A 131 2.56 21.88 19.77
CA ILE A 131 1.21 21.36 19.61
C ILE A 131 1.03 20.86 18.18
N PHE A 132 1.47 21.66 17.20
CA PHE A 132 1.49 21.23 15.80
C PHE A 132 2.31 19.95 15.60
N MET A 133 3.56 19.91 16.11
CA MET A 133 4.39 18.71 15.98
C MET A 133 3.71 17.49 16.59
N SER A 134 3.20 17.58 17.81
CA SER A 134 2.56 16.41 18.46
C SER A 134 1.30 15.93 17.73
N ALA A 135 0.54 16.84 17.11
CA ALA A 135 -0.66 16.49 16.35
C ALA A 135 -0.34 15.88 14.97
N TYR A 136 0.65 16.42 14.25
CA TYR A 136 0.95 16.02 12.87
C TYR A 136 2.00 14.90 12.76
N LEU A 137 2.88 14.76 13.75
CA LEU A 137 3.95 13.75 13.75
C LEU A 137 3.44 12.30 13.61
N PRO A 138 2.31 11.89 14.22
CA PRO A 138 1.76 10.55 13.98
C PRO A 138 1.43 10.29 12.50
N PHE A 139 0.95 11.31 11.78
CA PHE A 139 0.65 11.20 10.35
C PHE A 139 1.90 11.13 9.49
N PHE A 140 3.05 11.59 9.98
CA PHE A 140 4.34 11.41 9.32
C PHE A 140 4.95 10.03 9.61
N ILE A 141 4.95 9.62 10.89
CA ILE A 141 5.60 8.38 11.34
C ILE A 141 4.82 7.14 10.88
N LEU A 142 3.50 7.12 11.02
CA LEU A 142 2.70 5.92 10.74
C LEU A 142 2.77 5.45 9.28
N PRO A 143 2.75 6.32 8.26
CA PRO A 143 2.97 5.90 6.87
C PRO A 143 4.34 5.27 6.63
N ILE A 144 5.40 5.78 7.27
CA ILE A 144 6.75 5.21 7.15
C ILE A 144 6.78 3.81 7.78
N LEU A 145 6.25 3.67 9.00
CA LEU A 145 6.14 2.39 9.68
C LEU A 145 5.25 1.41 8.90
N PHE A 146 4.17 1.89 8.29
CA PHE A 146 3.30 1.08 7.46
C PHE A 146 4.04 0.58 6.22
N ALA A 147 4.75 1.46 5.51
CA ALA A 147 5.57 1.09 4.36
C ALA A 147 6.54 -0.04 4.75
N TYR A 148 7.31 0.13 5.84
CA TYR A 148 8.18 -0.92 6.39
C TYR A 148 7.41 -2.22 6.69
N ARG A 149 6.26 -2.12 7.36
CA ARG A 149 5.41 -3.25 7.73
C ARG A 149 4.88 -4.04 6.52
N THR A 150 4.72 -3.42 5.35
CA THR A 150 4.31 -4.10 4.11
C THR A 150 5.41 -4.99 3.51
N PHE A 151 6.69 -4.66 3.74
CA PHE A 151 7.85 -5.49 3.36
C PHE A 151 8.12 -6.61 4.37
N HIS A 152 7.77 -6.38 5.64
CA HIS A 152 7.92 -7.35 6.72
C HIS A 152 6.54 -7.82 7.25
N PRO A 153 5.76 -8.58 6.45
CA PRO A 153 4.50 -9.13 6.90
C PRO A 153 4.70 -10.05 8.11
N ALA A 154 3.99 -9.78 9.22
CA ALA A 154 3.99 -10.69 10.36
C ALA A 154 3.62 -12.10 9.89
N LYS A 155 4.43 -13.09 10.28
CA LYS A 155 4.09 -14.50 10.07
C LYS A 155 2.82 -14.73 10.87
N ARG A 156 1.70 -15.07 10.22
CA ARG A 156 0.54 -15.55 10.96
C ARG A 156 1.04 -16.78 11.71
N LEU A 157 1.10 -16.70 13.04
CA LEU A 157 1.23 -17.89 13.86
C LEU A 157 0.08 -18.76 13.42
N ALA A 158 0.38 -19.84 12.71
CA ALA A 158 -0.62 -20.83 12.42
C ALA A 158 -1.13 -21.24 13.80
N SER A 159 -2.37 -20.84 14.13
CA SER A 159 -3.10 -21.53 15.17
C SER A 159 -3.20 -22.95 14.65
N THR A 160 -2.24 -23.78 15.02
CA THR A 160 -2.36 -25.21 14.90
C THR A 160 -3.51 -25.55 15.84
N SER A 161 -4.74 -25.45 15.34
CA SER A 161 -5.78 -26.35 15.75
C SER A 161 -5.31 -27.71 15.28
N THR A 162 -4.33 -28.26 16.00
CA THR A 162 -4.08 -29.68 16.04
C THR A 162 -5.42 -30.24 16.45
N SER A 163 -6.16 -30.68 15.44
CA SER A 163 -7.34 -31.49 15.58
C SER A 163 -6.95 -32.58 16.56
N ARG A 164 -7.41 -32.44 17.80
CA ARG A 164 -7.35 -33.48 18.83
C ARG A 164 -8.37 -34.55 18.40
N ARG A 165 -8.11 -35.21 17.26
CA ARG A 165 -8.65 -36.54 16.93
C ARG A 165 -7.90 -37.55 17.80
N VAL A 166 -8.11 -37.46 19.11
CA VAL A 166 -7.72 -38.51 20.05
C VAL A 166 -8.86 -39.50 20.09
N GLY A 167 -8.62 -40.68 19.51
CA GLY A 167 -9.07 -41.96 20.05
C GLY A 167 -10.57 -42.22 20.13
N ALA A 168 -11.18 -42.59 19.00
CA ALA A 168 -12.34 -43.48 19.01
C ALA A 168 -12.25 -44.50 17.86
N ARG A 169 -11.13 -45.23 17.78
CA ARG A 169 -11.07 -46.44 16.95
C ARG A 169 -11.54 -47.62 17.81
N LYS A 170 -12.86 -47.76 17.84
CA LYS A 170 -13.57 -48.93 18.38
C LYS A 170 -13.07 -50.18 17.67
N THR A 171 -12.60 -51.13 18.46
CA THR A 171 -12.24 -52.50 18.11
C THR A 171 -13.36 -53.15 17.29
N ARG A 172 -13.04 -53.60 16.07
CA ARG A 172 -13.85 -54.59 15.35
C ARG A 172 -12.94 -55.69 14.81
N LYS A 173 -13.12 -56.86 15.42
CA LYS A 173 -12.55 -58.16 15.08
C LYS A 173 -13.31 -58.71 13.86
N SER A 174 -12.60 -59.13 12.81
CA SER A 174 -13.05 -60.05 11.73
C SER A 174 -11.90 -60.12 10.71
N THR A 175 -11.05 -61.16 10.73
CA THR A 175 -11.19 -62.41 9.96
C THR A 175 -11.12 -62.17 8.44
N GLY A 176 -10.10 -62.76 7.79
CA GLY A 176 -10.20 -63.24 6.41
C GLY A 176 -9.38 -62.51 5.32
N THR A 177 -8.19 -63.06 5.03
CA THR A 177 -7.71 -63.50 3.69
C THR A 177 -7.48 -62.52 2.51
N ASN A 178 -6.31 -62.72 1.88
CA ASN A 178 -5.90 -62.51 0.47
C ASN A 178 -5.25 -61.20 -0.02
N VAL A 179 -3.90 -61.26 -0.07
CA VAL A 179 -3.01 -61.05 -1.23
C VAL A 179 -3.63 -60.47 -2.50
N VAL A 180 -3.12 -59.31 -2.96
CA VAL A 180 -2.70 -59.04 -4.36
C VAL A 180 -1.58 -57.99 -4.35
N THR A 181 -0.38 -58.39 -4.75
CA THR A 181 0.76 -57.51 -5.06
C THR A 181 0.78 -57.29 -6.56
N THR A 182 0.46 -56.09 -7.06
CA THR A 182 0.59 -55.74 -8.47
C THR A 182 2.01 -55.27 -8.76
N THR A 183 2.80 -56.16 -9.35
CA THR A 183 4.05 -55.89 -10.04
C THR A 183 3.76 -55.12 -11.34
N SER A 184 4.30 -53.91 -11.47
CA SER A 184 4.31 -53.15 -12.74
C SER A 184 5.59 -53.45 -13.52
N SER A 185 5.41 -53.81 -14.78
CA SER A 185 6.45 -54.24 -15.74
C SER A 185 7.36 -53.08 -16.20
N PRO A 186 8.65 -53.32 -16.52
CA PRO A 186 9.61 -52.28 -16.92
C PRO A 186 9.23 -51.47 -18.17
N SER A 187 8.39 -51.98 -19.07
CA SER A 187 8.09 -51.33 -20.36
C SER A 187 7.24 -50.06 -20.23
N GLU A 188 6.42 -49.94 -19.19
CA GLU A 188 5.51 -48.81 -19.01
C GLU A 188 6.24 -47.53 -18.51
N LYS A 189 7.43 -47.69 -17.93
CA LYS A 189 8.27 -46.57 -17.46
C LYS A 189 9.06 -45.92 -18.60
N GLU A 190 9.40 -46.67 -19.63
CA GLU A 190 10.10 -46.15 -20.81
C GLU A 190 9.17 -45.34 -21.72
N GLU A 191 7.95 -45.81 -21.90
CA GLU A 191 6.92 -45.11 -22.68
C GLU A 191 6.56 -43.74 -22.07
N LYS A 192 6.44 -43.66 -20.74
CA LYS A 192 6.22 -42.38 -20.05
C LYS A 192 7.40 -41.42 -20.14
N LYS A 193 8.65 -41.91 -20.19
CA LYS A 193 9.83 -41.07 -20.39
C LYS A 193 9.90 -40.50 -21.82
N GLN A 194 9.55 -41.30 -22.82
CA GLN A 194 9.53 -40.85 -24.21
C GLN A 194 8.42 -39.83 -24.49
N GLN A 195 7.22 -40.05 -23.93
CA GLN A 195 6.12 -39.06 -24.01
C GLN A 195 6.47 -37.74 -23.32
N LEU A 196 7.15 -37.78 -22.17
CA LEU A 196 7.57 -36.57 -21.46
C LEU A 196 8.68 -35.80 -22.20
N ALA A 197 9.59 -36.49 -22.90
CA ALA A 197 10.63 -35.86 -23.71
C ALA A 197 10.06 -35.15 -24.95
N MET A 198 9.01 -35.69 -25.55
CA MET A 198 8.36 -35.13 -26.75
C MET A 198 7.52 -33.87 -26.42
N MET A 199 7.00 -33.76 -25.19
CA MET A 199 6.25 -32.58 -24.73
C MET A 199 7.13 -31.37 -24.38
N ASP A 200 8.45 -31.55 -24.20
CA ASP A 200 9.35 -30.49 -23.71
C ASP A 200 10.12 -29.74 -24.82
N GLU A 201 10.13 -30.29 -26.04
CA GLU A 201 10.71 -29.71 -27.26
C GLU A 201 10.18 -28.30 -27.61
N PRO A 202 8.85 -28.03 -27.64
CA PRO A 202 8.34 -26.71 -28.04
C PRO A 202 8.64 -25.59 -27.03
N ARG A 203 8.99 -25.91 -25.78
CA ARG A 203 9.38 -24.91 -24.77
C ARG A 203 10.78 -24.37 -24.96
N LYS A 204 11.71 -25.16 -25.53
CA LYS A 204 13.11 -24.75 -25.73
C LYS A 204 13.29 -23.84 -26.96
N LEU A 205 12.40 -23.92 -27.94
CA LEU A 205 12.42 -23.04 -29.11
C LEU A 205 11.96 -21.61 -28.74
N ARG A 206 10.95 -21.47 -27.89
CA ARG A 206 10.41 -20.16 -27.48
C ARG A 206 11.37 -19.33 -26.64
N SER A 207 12.33 -19.94 -25.94
CA SER A 207 13.35 -19.24 -25.16
C SER A 207 14.54 -18.75 -25.99
N ARG A 208 14.81 -19.37 -27.14
CA ARG A 208 15.91 -18.96 -28.03
C ARG A 208 15.58 -17.69 -28.82
N ASP A 209 14.32 -17.49 -29.20
CA ASP A 209 13.91 -16.32 -29.99
C ASP A 209 13.82 -15.03 -29.16
N ALA A 210 13.66 -15.12 -27.84
CA ALA A 210 13.55 -13.96 -26.96
C ALA A 210 14.88 -13.19 -26.76
N ILE A 211 16.02 -13.76 -27.16
CA ILE A 211 17.37 -13.21 -26.90
C ILE A 211 17.89 -12.36 -28.08
N LYS A 212 17.25 -12.39 -29.26
CA LYS A 212 17.61 -11.52 -30.39
C LYS A 212 16.72 -10.28 -30.46
N ARG A 213 16.96 -9.28 -29.60
CA ARG A 213 16.53 -7.89 -29.88
C ARG A 213 17.75 -7.04 -30.25
N PRO A 214 17.78 -6.42 -31.45
CA PRO A 214 18.87 -5.53 -31.85
C PRO A 214 18.76 -4.17 -31.15
N SER A 215 19.88 -3.73 -30.56
CA SER A 215 20.10 -2.38 -30.06
C SER A 215 20.06 -1.39 -31.23
N ARG A 216 19.18 -0.38 -31.18
CA ARG A 216 19.13 0.66 -32.23
C ARG A 216 19.16 2.08 -31.65
N MET A 217 20.35 2.67 -31.84
CA MET A 217 20.69 4.02 -32.30
C MET A 217 20.20 5.27 -31.56
N THR A 218 21.18 5.90 -30.94
CA THR A 218 21.44 7.34 -30.81
C THR A 218 21.26 8.11 -32.12
N THR A 219 20.48 9.20 -32.10
CA THR A 219 20.42 10.25 -33.15
C THR A 219 20.02 11.56 -32.44
N THR A 220 20.96 12.46 -32.14
CA THR A 220 21.43 13.62 -32.93
C THR A 220 20.76 14.93 -32.52
N THR A 221 21.61 15.78 -31.96
CA THR A 221 21.54 17.22 -31.77
C THR A 221 20.95 17.98 -32.96
N MET A 222 20.03 18.93 -32.71
CA MET A 222 19.87 20.09 -33.58
C MET A 222 19.74 21.38 -32.75
N THR A 223 20.76 22.19 -32.90
CA THR A 223 20.88 23.62 -32.61
C THR A 223 19.99 24.41 -33.58
N SER A 224 19.21 25.36 -33.09
CA SER A 224 18.70 26.46 -33.92
C SER A 224 18.77 27.78 -33.15
N THR A 225 19.72 28.59 -33.62
CA THR A 225 19.92 30.00 -33.34
C THR A 225 18.88 30.80 -34.11
N THR A 226 18.12 31.68 -33.46
CA THR A 226 17.35 32.72 -34.15
C THR A 226 17.56 34.06 -33.46
N THR A 227 18.46 34.83 -34.06
CA THR A 227 18.50 36.30 -34.01
C THR A 227 17.29 36.87 -34.73
N ALA A 228 16.60 37.83 -34.11
CA ALA A 228 15.83 38.84 -34.82
C ALA A 228 15.75 40.12 -33.98
N SER A 229 16.45 41.14 -34.46
CA SER A 229 16.29 42.54 -34.11
C SER A 229 15.00 43.10 -34.70
N ASN A 230 14.34 44.04 -34.02
CA ASN A 230 14.05 45.39 -34.52
C ASN A 230 12.94 46.07 -33.69
N SER A 231 13.13 47.39 -33.58
CA SER A 231 12.25 48.47 -33.08
C SER A 231 11.93 48.50 -31.59
#